data_AF-A0A0B7ICM9-F1
#
_entry.id   AF-A0A0B7ICM9-F1
#
_cell.length_a   1.000
_cell.length_b   1.000
_cell.length_c   1.000
_cell.angle_alpha   90.00
_cell.angle_beta   90.00
_cell.angle_gamma   90.00
#
_symmetry.space_group_name_H-M   'P 1'
#
loop_
_entity.id
_entity.type
_entity.pdbx_description
1 polymer ?
#
loop_
_entity_poly.entity_id
_entity_poly.type
_entity_poly.pdbx_seq_one_letter_code
_entity_poly.pdbx_strand_id
1 'polypeptide(L)'
;MEKIIQITSGKGPLECQWVVAKVLKIFLQEAKEKNIQAEVLHREEGDENLTLKSVTLLLKGTDLQDFLKNWLGSICWVGKSTFRKFHQRSNWFIGVFELSPSEKIAFRESDISFQMVRSQGSGGQNVNKVNSAVRATHQPSGVSVFVQDTRSQLENKKLAIVRIKEKLQLFELEKLKQQAQNQWNNHQLVARGNAVRTFSRNRFQTEFCG
;
A
#
# COMPACT_ATOMS: atom_id res chain seq x y z
N MET A 1 1.52 13.48 -9.43
CA MET A 1 1.09 12.12 -9.00
C MET A 1 1.78 11.78 -7.70
N GLU A 2 1.18 10.91 -6.89
CA GLU A 2 1.76 10.44 -5.63
C GLU A 2 1.85 8.91 -5.61
N LYS A 3 2.95 8.37 -5.11
CA LYS A 3 3.14 6.92 -4.90
C LYS A 3 3.85 6.65 -3.59
N ILE A 4 3.47 5.57 -2.92
CA ILE A 4 4.13 5.13 -1.68
C ILE A 4 5.06 3.97 -2.01
N ILE A 5 6.34 4.10 -1.66
CA ILE A 5 7.38 3.11 -1.95
C ILE A 5 7.98 2.59 -0.66
N GLN A 6 8.08 1.27 -0.54
CA GLN A 6 8.78 0.60 0.55
C GLN A 6 10.11 0.04 0.05
N ILE A 7 11.20 0.32 0.74
CA ILE A 7 12.50 -0.32 0.54
C ILE A 7 12.77 -1.16 1.79
N THR A 8 13.02 -2.47 1.64
CA THR A 8 13.18 -3.38 2.79
C THR A 8 14.25 -4.44 2.58
N SER A 9 14.95 -4.80 3.66
CA SER A 9 15.86 -5.94 3.71
C SER A 9 15.12 -7.28 3.75
N GLY A 10 13.80 -7.26 3.96
CA GLY A 10 13.02 -8.44 4.34
C GLY A 10 13.64 -9.15 5.54
N LYS A 11 13.55 -10.49 5.55
CA LYS A 11 14.27 -11.36 6.51
C LYS A 11 15.75 -11.57 6.16
N GLY A 12 16.36 -10.63 5.45
CA GLY A 12 17.78 -10.67 5.09
C GLY A 12 18.69 -10.47 6.30
N PRO A 13 19.95 -10.94 6.24
CA PRO A 13 20.93 -10.71 7.30
C PRO A 13 21.30 -9.22 7.39
N LEU A 14 22.12 -8.87 8.37
CA LEU A 14 22.58 -7.51 8.64
C LEU A 14 23.20 -6.81 7.41
N GLU A 15 23.86 -7.55 6.51
CA GLU A 15 24.35 -6.98 5.24
C GLU A 15 23.23 -6.40 4.39
N CYS A 16 22.06 -7.07 4.33
CA CYS A 16 20.91 -6.56 3.60
C CYS A 16 20.38 -5.27 4.24
N GLN A 17 20.37 -5.16 5.57
CA GLN A 17 19.93 -3.95 6.26
C GLN A 17 20.87 -2.76 5.99
N TRP A 18 22.17 -3.01 5.92
CA TRP A 18 23.14 -2.02 5.48
C TRP A 18 22.94 -1.62 4.02
N VAL A 19 22.63 -2.59 3.14
CA VAL A 19 22.31 -2.31 1.74
C VAL A 19 21.06 -1.45 1.59
N VAL A 20 20.01 -1.65 2.39
CA VAL A 20 18.84 -0.75 2.41
C VAL A 20 19.27 0.69 2.66
N ALA A 21 20.10 0.93 3.67
CA ALA A 21 20.58 2.27 3.99
C ALA A 21 21.42 2.89 2.86
N LYS A 22 22.26 2.10 2.19
CA LYS A 22 23.04 2.55 1.02
C LYS A 22 22.15 2.86 -0.18
N VAL A 23 21.25 1.95 -0.52
CA VAL A 23 20.34 2.10 -1.64
C VAL A 23 19.38 3.26 -1.43
N LEU A 24 18.89 3.49 -0.21
CA LEU A 24 18.06 4.65 0.12
C LEU A 24 18.76 5.96 -0.24
N LYS A 25 20.05 6.11 0.07
CA LYS A 25 20.80 7.33 -0.27
C LYS A 25 20.85 7.57 -1.78
N ILE A 26 21.16 6.53 -2.55
CA ILE A 26 21.21 6.59 -4.02
C ILE A 26 19.82 6.90 -4.59
N PHE A 27 18.80 6.22 -4.07
CA PHE A 27 17.41 6.41 -4.47
C PHE A 27 16.95 7.85 -4.29
N LEU A 28 17.22 8.46 -3.14
CA LEU A 28 16.87 9.85 -2.85
C LEU A 28 17.66 10.84 -3.73
N GLN A 29 18.94 10.55 -3.99
CA GLN A 29 19.75 11.37 -4.89
C GLN A 29 19.19 11.36 -6.32
N GLU A 30 18.94 10.19 -6.90
CA GLU A 30 18.37 10.07 -8.25
C GLU A 30 16.94 10.64 -8.35
N ALA A 31 16.14 10.50 -7.28
CA ALA A 31 14.83 11.15 -7.20
C ALA A 31 14.97 12.67 -7.29
N LYS A 32 15.91 13.25 -6.53
CA LYS A 32 16.19 14.69 -6.54
C LYS A 32 16.65 15.18 -7.93
N GLU A 33 17.52 14.44 -8.60
CA GLU A 33 18.00 14.75 -9.96
C GLU A 33 16.86 14.77 -10.99
N LYS A 34 15.81 13.98 -10.77
CA LYS A 34 14.60 13.94 -11.59
C LYS A 34 13.48 14.87 -11.11
N ASN A 35 13.78 15.79 -10.18
CA ASN A 35 12.79 16.69 -9.56
C ASN A 35 11.61 15.97 -8.89
N ILE A 36 11.84 14.75 -8.38
CA ILE A 36 10.87 13.99 -7.61
C ILE A 36 11.07 14.30 -6.13
N GLN A 37 10.02 14.81 -5.48
CA GLN A 37 10.04 15.03 -4.04
C GLN A 37 9.83 13.69 -3.33
N ALA A 38 10.68 13.39 -2.35
CA ALA A 38 10.56 12.20 -1.52
C ALA A 38 10.46 12.59 -0.04
N GLU A 39 9.41 12.11 0.62
CA GLU A 39 9.14 12.33 2.04
C GLU A 39 9.17 10.97 2.78
N VAL A 40 9.83 10.91 3.92
CA VAL A 40 9.87 9.67 4.74
C VAL A 40 8.60 9.58 5.57
N LEU A 41 7.76 8.59 5.28
CA LEU A 41 6.54 8.31 6.05
C LEU A 41 6.84 7.44 7.28
N HIS A 42 7.70 6.45 7.12
CA HIS A 42 8.05 5.51 8.18
C HIS A 42 9.48 5.00 7.97
N ARG A 43 10.17 4.76 9.09
CA ARG A 43 11.55 4.27 9.09
C ARG A 43 11.69 3.26 10.20
N GLU A 44 12.20 2.08 9.85
CA GLU A 44 12.51 1.01 10.79
C GLU A 44 14.02 0.83 10.86
N GLU A 45 14.58 1.10 12.04
CA GLU A 45 16.00 0.97 12.29
C GLU A 45 16.46 -0.50 12.20
N GLY A 46 17.68 -0.68 11.70
CA GLY A 46 18.31 -1.99 11.67
C GLY A 46 18.90 -2.39 13.02
N ASP A 47 19.43 -3.60 13.08
CA ASP A 47 19.98 -4.17 14.32
C ASP A 47 21.34 -3.55 14.71
N GLU A 48 22.01 -2.86 13.77
CA GLU A 48 23.27 -2.13 14.03
C GLU A 48 23.19 -0.67 13.58
N ASN A 49 24.13 0.13 14.07
CA ASN A 49 24.28 1.53 13.68
C ASN A 49 24.38 1.69 12.15
N LEU A 50 23.68 2.71 11.62
CA LEU A 50 23.64 3.04 10.18
C LEU A 50 23.03 1.94 9.29
N THR A 51 22.31 0.98 9.85
CA THR A 51 21.54 -0.04 9.10
C THR A 51 20.04 0.23 9.19
N LEU A 52 19.27 -0.28 8.22
CA LEU A 52 17.82 -0.12 8.15
C LEU A 52 17.13 -1.43 7.75
N LYS A 53 16.10 -1.83 8.49
CA LYS A 53 15.24 -2.95 8.10
C LYS A 53 14.28 -2.56 6.98
N SER A 54 13.71 -1.37 7.09
CA SER A 54 12.66 -0.89 6.20
C SER A 54 12.58 0.62 6.21
N VAL A 55 12.18 1.20 5.09
CA VAL A 55 11.81 2.62 4.98
C VAL A 55 10.66 2.74 3.99
N THR A 56 9.67 3.56 4.35
CA THR A 56 8.51 3.87 3.51
C THR A 56 8.56 5.34 3.13
N LEU A 57 8.49 5.62 1.84
CA LEU A 57 8.61 6.94 1.24
C LEU A 57 7.30 7.32 0.52
N LEU A 58 6.88 8.56 0.65
CA LEU A 58 5.91 9.20 -0.23
C LEU A 58 6.66 9.95 -1.32
N LEU A 59 6.43 9.57 -2.57
CA LEU A 59 6.99 10.24 -3.74
C LEU A 59 5.95 11.12 -4.40
N LYS A 60 6.32 12.36 -4.73
CA LYS A 60 5.50 13.32 -5.47
C LYS A 60 6.25 13.80 -6.70
N GLY A 61 5.63 13.69 -7.87
CA GLY A 61 6.22 14.10 -9.14
C GLY A 61 5.32 13.82 -10.35
N THR A 62 5.76 14.21 -11.54
CA THR A 62 5.06 13.97 -12.82
C THR A 62 5.35 12.58 -13.39
N ASP A 63 6.62 12.16 -13.40
CA ASP A 63 7.08 10.95 -14.13
C ASP A 63 7.54 9.83 -13.19
N LEU A 64 6.73 9.55 -12.16
CA LEU A 64 7.06 8.54 -11.14
C LEU A 64 7.17 7.13 -11.74
N GLN A 65 6.36 6.80 -12.74
CA GLN A 65 6.32 5.45 -13.32
C GLN A 65 7.62 5.10 -14.05
N ASP A 66 8.15 6.03 -14.85
CA ASP A 66 9.42 5.83 -15.57
C ASP A 66 10.61 5.77 -14.62
N PHE A 67 10.60 6.60 -13.57
CA PHE A 67 11.60 6.51 -12.51
C PHE A 67 11.56 5.14 -11.83
N LEU A 68 10.38 4.69 -11.39
CA LEU A 68 10.21 3.48 -10.60
C LEU A 68 10.40 2.18 -11.39
N LYS A 69 10.30 2.21 -12.72
CA LYS A 69 10.51 1.03 -13.58
C LYS A 69 11.85 0.34 -13.33
N ASN A 70 12.89 1.10 -12.99
CA ASN A 70 14.23 0.57 -12.72
C ASN A 70 14.49 0.28 -11.24
N TRP A 71 13.51 0.56 -10.38
CA TRP A 71 13.62 0.42 -8.93
C TRP A 71 12.73 -0.68 -8.37
N LEU A 72 11.51 -0.85 -8.89
CA LEU A 72 10.55 -1.82 -8.36
C LEU A 72 11.01 -3.25 -8.60
N GLY A 73 11.03 -4.05 -7.52
CA GLY A 73 11.48 -5.44 -7.51
C GLY A 73 12.72 -5.65 -6.65
N SER A 74 13.47 -6.70 -6.95
CA SER A 74 14.68 -7.04 -6.20
C SER A 74 15.88 -6.22 -6.67
N ILE A 75 16.66 -5.72 -5.72
CA ILE A 75 17.93 -5.03 -5.94
C ILE A 75 19.05 -5.87 -5.37
N CYS A 76 20.11 -6.07 -6.16
CA CYS A 76 21.30 -6.81 -5.74
C CYS A 76 22.45 -5.85 -5.46
N TRP A 77 23.11 -6.01 -4.32
CA TRP A 77 24.40 -5.40 -4.02
C TRP A 77 25.48 -6.49 -3.99
N VAL A 78 26.51 -6.29 -4.81
CA VAL A 78 27.68 -7.17 -4.93
C VAL A 78 28.86 -6.55 -4.18
N GLY A 79 29.21 -7.14 -3.03
CA GLY A 79 30.35 -6.74 -2.22
C GLY A 79 30.60 -7.69 -1.06
N LYS A 80 31.85 -7.78 -0.59
CA LYS A 80 32.19 -8.55 0.60
C LYS A 80 31.44 -8.01 1.82
N SER A 81 31.07 -8.90 2.75
CA SER A 81 30.44 -8.49 4.00
C SER A 81 31.35 -7.56 4.81
N THR A 82 30.79 -6.46 5.31
CA THR A 82 31.44 -5.56 6.27
C THR A 82 31.32 -6.07 7.71
N PHE A 83 30.37 -6.97 7.98
CA PHE A 83 30.07 -7.48 9.33
C PHE A 83 30.70 -8.85 9.61
N ARG A 84 30.91 -9.66 8.57
CA ARG A 84 31.43 -11.03 8.69
C ARG A 84 32.70 -11.19 7.85
N LYS A 85 33.87 -11.02 8.50
CA LYS A 85 35.20 -10.95 7.86
C LYS A 85 35.55 -12.14 6.94
N PHE A 86 35.11 -13.36 7.28
CA PHE A 86 35.46 -14.59 6.55
C PHE A 86 34.32 -15.16 5.69
N HIS A 87 33.21 -14.44 5.58
CA HIS A 87 32.06 -14.95 4.86
C HIS A 87 32.23 -14.79 3.35
N GLN A 88 32.10 -15.89 2.60
CA GLN A 88 32.39 -15.92 1.16
C GLN A 88 31.29 -15.29 0.29
N ARG A 89 30.05 -15.21 0.80
CA ARG A 89 28.93 -14.59 0.05
C ARG A 89 29.20 -13.11 -0.17
N SER A 90 28.94 -12.67 -1.40
CA SER A 90 29.07 -11.27 -1.81
C SER A 90 27.78 -10.67 -2.36
N ASN A 91 26.72 -11.46 -2.56
CA ASN A 91 25.45 -10.99 -3.13
C ASN A 91 24.39 -10.79 -2.04
N TRP A 92 23.96 -9.55 -1.87
CA TRP A 92 22.96 -9.13 -0.89
C TRP A 92 21.74 -8.57 -1.60
N PHE A 93 20.56 -9.09 -1.28
CA PHE A 93 19.32 -8.73 -1.97
C PHE A 93 18.40 -7.95 -1.03
N ILE A 94 17.81 -6.88 -1.54
CA ILE A 94 16.76 -6.10 -0.88
C ILE A 94 15.57 -5.97 -1.84
N GLY A 95 14.39 -5.65 -1.31
CA GLY A 95 13.18 -5.43 -2.10
C GLY A 95 12.78 -3.97 -2.13
N VAL A 96 12.26 -3.52 -3.27
CA VAL A 96 11.58 -2.23 -3.43
C VAL A 96 10.18 -2.50 -3.98
N PHE A 97 9.18 -2.05 -3.26
CA PHE A 97 7.78 -2.36 -3.55
C PHE A 97 6.94 -1.09 -3.56
N GLU A 98 5.99 -1.03 -4.49
CA GLU A 98 4.94 -0.01 -4.47
C GLU A 98 3.85 -0.47 -3.50
N LEU A 99 3.50 0.40 -2.55
CA LEU A 99 2.40 0.19 -1.65
C LEU A 99 1.17 0.93 -2.18
N SER A 100 0.03 0.25 -2.21
CA SER A 100 -1.24 0.89 -2.52
C SER A 100 -1.56 1.94 -1.46
N PRO A 101 -1.86 3.19 -1.84
CA PRO A 101 -2.32 4.18 -0.88
C PRO A 101 -3.59 3.70 -0.18
N SER A 102 -3.67 3.97 1.13
CA SER A 102 -4.92 3.85 1.88
C SER A 102 -5.75 5.10 1.57
N GLU A 103 -6.61 5.03 0.56
CA GLU A 103 -7.63 6.05 0.38
C GLU A 103 -8.64 5.93 1.52
N LYS A 104 -8.57 6.87 2.48
CA LYS A 104 -9.62 7.03 3.49
C LYS A 104 -10.87 7.55 2.80
N ILE A 105 -11.88 6.70 2.74
CA ILE A 105 -13.19 7.08 2.20
C ILE A 105 -13.91 7.86 3.32
N ALA A 106 -13.96 9.19 3.19
CA ALA A 106 -14.71 10.02 4.11
C ALA A 106 -16.21 9.73 3.95
N PHE A 107 -16.88 9.34 5.05
CA PHE A 107 -18.32 9.10 5.03
C PHE A 107 -19.09 10.42 5.03
N ARG A 108 -19.92 10.62 4.01
CA ARG A 108 -20.94 11.68 3.98
C ARG A 108 -22.27 11.09 3.54
N GLU A 109 -23.34 11.45 4.24
CA GLU A 109 -24.68 10.97 3.88
C GLU A 109 -25.13 11.49 2.50
N SER A 110 -24.62 12.64 2.06
CA SER A 110 -24.84 13.21 0.72
C SER A 110 -24.39 12.30 -0.42
N ASP A 111 -23.44 11.41 -0.14
CA ASP A 111 -22.81 10.57 -1.16
C ASP A 111 -23.58 9.24 -1.35
N ILE A 112 -24.71 9.08 -0.65
CA ILE A 112 -25.59 7.93 -0.73
C ILE A 112 -26.72 8.19 -1.72
N SER A 113 -26.74 7.41 -2.80
CA SER A 113 -27.86 7.35 -3.74
C SER A 113 -28.90 6.34 -3.25
N PHE A 114 -30.16 6.77 -3.20
CA PHE A 114 -31.28 5.91 -2.82
C PHE A 114 -32.15 5.60 -4.03
N GLN A 115 -32.32 4.32 -4.31
CA GLN A 115 -33.25 3.79 -5.30
C GLN A 115 -34.43 3.11 -4.58
N MET A 116 -35.64 3.49 -4.95
CA MET A 116 -36.86 2.83 -4.47
C MET A 116 -37.09 1.56 -5.27
N VAL A 117 -37.36 0.47 -4.57
CA VAL A 117 -37.58 -0.85 -5.17
C VAL A 117 -38.92 -1.39 -4.67
N ARG A 118 -39.56 -2.22 -5.48
CA ARG A 118 -40.71 -3.00 -5.02
C ARG A 118 -40.25 -4.03 -3.99
N SER A 119 -40.91 -4.04 -2.85
CA SER A 119 -40.70 -5.05 -1.81
C SER A 119 -41.03 -6.42 -2.38
N GLN A 120 -40.15 -7.41 -2.21
CA GLN A 120 -40.39 -8.79 -2.66
C GLN A 120 -40.63 -9.67 -1.44
N GLY A 121 -41.81 -10.31 -1.37
CA GLY A 121 -42.14 -11.26 -0.30
C GLY A 121 -43.57 -11.82 -0.43
N SER A 122 -43.84 -12.91 0.29
CA SER A 122 -45.14 -13.61 0.38
C SER A 122 -46.22 -12.82 1.15
N GLY A 123 -46.15 -11.50 1.16
CA GLY A 123 -47.14 -10.63 1.79
C GLY A 123 -48.37 -10.43 0.87
N GLY A 124 -49.54 -10.25 1.49
CA GLY A 124 -50.80 -10.00 0.77
C GLY A 124 -50.76 -8.79 -0.17
N GLN A 125 -51.82 -8.62 -0.98
CA GLN A 125 -51.88 -7.70 -2.13
C GLN A 125 -51.38 -6.25 -1.89
N ASN A 126 -51.43 -5.73 -0.66
CA ASN A 126 -50.93 -4.40 -0.30
C ASN A 126 -49.41 -4.30 -0.15
N VAL A 127 -48.71 -5.38 0.23
CA VAL A 127 -47.25 -5.38 0.40
C VAL A 127 -46.52 -5.31 -0.95
N ASN A 128 -47.12 -5.89 -1.99
CA ASN A 128 -46.55 -5.94 -3.33
C ASN A 128 -46.81 -4.68 -4.18
N LYS A 129 -47.72 -3.78 -3.74
CA LYS A 129 -48.06 -2.54 -4.46
C LYS A 129 -47.25 -1.32 -4.00
N VAL A 130 -46.70 -1.32 -2.79
CA VAL A 130 -46.03 -0.16 -2.20
C VAL A 130 -44.51 -0.30 -2.33
N ASN A 131 -43.85 0.69 -2.93
CA ASN A 131 -42.40 0.75 -3.10
C ASN A 131 -41.68 1.11 -1.77
N SER A 132 -41.89 0.32 -0.71
CA SER A 132 -41.30 0.59 0.60
C SER A 132 -39.83 0.17 0.70
N ALA A 133 -39.36 -0.76 -0.13
CA ALA A 133 -37.98 -1.21 -0.14
C ALA A 133 -37.02 -0.15 -0.72
N VAL A 134 -35.81 -0.10 -0.17
CA VAL A 134 -34.79 0.89 -0.51
C VAL A 134 -33.49 0.18 -0.81
N ARG A 135 -32.91 0.48 -1.97
CA ARG A 135 -31.51 0.18 -2.28
C ARG A 135 -30.71 1.46 -2.09
N ALA A 136 -29.76 1.45 -1.17
CA ALA A 136 -28.86 2.57 -0.95
C ALA A 136 -27.45 2.21 -1.43
N THR A 137 -26.80 3.13 -2.13
CA THR A 137 -25.44 2.94 -2.69
C THR A 137 -24.58 4.13 -2.32
N HIS A 138 -23.47 3.88 -1.62
CA HIS A 138 -22.45 4.88 -1.38
C HIS A 138 -21.58 5.03 -2.63
N GLN A 139 -21.73 6.14 -3.35
CA GLN A 139 -21.12 6.32 -4.67
C GLN A 139 -19.59 6.20 -4.67
N PRO A 140 -18.85 6.82 -3.71
CA PRO A 140 -17.39 6.77 -3.72
C PRO A 140 -16.81 5.37 -3.50
N SER A 141 -17.50 4.52 -2.74
CA SER A 141 -17.00 3.16 -2.44
C SER A 141 -17.64 2.07 -3.30
N GLY A 142 -18.76 2.36 -3.97
CA GLY A 142 -19.58 1.36 -4.65
C GLY A 142 -20.34 0.41 -3.71
N VAL A 143 -20.21 0.57 -2.39
CA VAL A 143 -20.89 -0.28 -1.40
C VAL A 143 -22.39 -0.04 -1.47
N SER A 144 -23.15 -1.12 -1.67
CA SER A 144 -24.61 -1.07 -1.70
C SER A 144 -25.25 -1.97 -0.64
N VAL A 145 -26.42 -1.54 -0.20
CA VAL A 145 -27.30 -2.28 0.71
C VAL A 145 -28.72 -2.25 0.19
N PHE A 146 -29.45 -3.32 0.46
CA PHE A 146 -30.87 -3.44 0.19
C PHE A 146 -31.61 -3.63 1.51
N VAL A 147 -32.67 -2.85 1.72
CA VAL A 147 -33.41 -2.79 2.98
C VAL A 147 -34.91 -2.85 2.68
N GLN A 148 -35.60 -3.80 3.29
CA GLN A 148 -37.04 -4.00 3.16
C GLN A 148 -37.70 -4.41 4.49
N ASP A 149 -37.03 -4.12 5.59
CA ASP A 149 -37.34 -4.60 6.94
C ASP A 149 -38.67 -4.05 7.49
N THR A 150 -39.05 -2.86 7.06
CA THR A 150 -40.28 -2.19 7.50
C THR A 150 -41.24 -1.90 6.34
N ARG A 151 -42.50 -1.62 6.69
CA ARG A 151 -43.51 -1.14 5.73
C ARG A 151 -43.32 0.35 5.38
N SER A 152 -42.45 1.08 6.10
CA SER A 152 -42.20 2.51 5.90
C SER A 152 -40.94 2.76 5.09
N GLN A 153 -41.08 3.49 3.98
CA GLN A 153 -39.93 3.88 3.16
C GLN A 153 -38.92 4.74 3.94
N LEU A 154 -39.41 5.65 4.80
CA LEU A 154 -38.55 6.55 5.57
C LEU A 154 -37.70 5.78 6.59
N GLU A 155 -38.29 4.80 7.26
CA GLU A 155 -37.58 3.92 8.19
C GLU A 155 -36.56 3.05 7.47
N ASN A 156 -36.93 2.49 6.31
CA ASN A 156 -36.00 1.74 5.47
C ASN A 156 -34.83 2.60 4.96
N LYS A 157 -35.04 3.89 4.65
CA LYS A 157 -33.94 4.82 4.32
C LYS A 157 -32.99 5.02 5.50
N LYS A 158 -33.52 5.29 6.70
CA LYS A 158 -32.70 5.46 7.92
C LYS A 158 -31.87 4.20 8.21
N LEU A 159 -32.49 3.03 8.13
CA LEU A 159 -31.82 1.75 8.33
C LEU A 159 -30.76 1.46 7.26
N ALA A 160 -31.00 1.88 6.01
CA ALA A 160 -30.02 1.76 4.94
C ALA A 160 -28.75 2.59 5.19
N ILE A 161 -28.87 3.80 5.75
CA ILE A 161 -27.72 4.63 6.13
C ILE A 161 -26.87 3.91 7.19
N VAL A 162 -27.51 3.37 8.23
CA VAL A 162 -26.83 2.62 9.30
C VAL A 162 -26.07 1.42 8.72
N ARG A 163 -26.74 0.61 7.88
CA ARG A 163 -26.11 -0.56 7.25
C ARG A 163 -24.97 -0.21 6.29
N ILE A 164 -25.07 0.92 5.57
CA ILE A 164 -23.95 1.41 4.74
C ILE A 164 -22.76 1.75 5.62
N LYS A 165 -22.98 2.47 6.72
CA LYS A 165 -21.91 2.86 7.64
C LYS A 165 -21.19 1.64 8.22
N GLU A 166 -21.94 0.63 8.66
CA GLU A 166 -21.38 -0.64 9.15
C GLU A 166 -20.57 -1.37 8.06
N LYS A 167 -21.12 -1.50 6.84
CA LYS A 167 -20.40 -2.12 5.72
C LYS A 167 -19.13 -1.37 5.34
N LEU A 168 -19.15 -0.03 5.37
CA LEU A 168 -17.98 0.79 5.08
C LEU A 168 -16.87 0.58 6.11
N GLN A 169 -17.21 0.47 7.39
CA GLN A 169 -16.24 0.18 8.45
C GLN A 169 -15.59 -1.20 8.25
N LEU A 170 -16.40 -2.23 7.94
CA LEU A 170 -15.88 -3.57 7.64
C LEU A 170 -14.98 -3.56 6.40
N PHE A 171 -15.37 -2.84 5.35
CA PHE A 171 -14.59 -2.69 4.13
C PHE A 171 -13.24 -2.00 4.38
N GLU A 172 -13.20 -0.96 5.22
CA GLU A 172 -11.96 -0.30 5.62
C GLU A 172 -11.05 -1.25 6.42
N LEU A 173 -11.61 -2.01 7.36
CA LEU A 173 -10.86 -3.02 8.12
C LEU A 173 -10.27 -4.10 7.21
N GLU A 174 -11.02 -4.60 6.23
CA GLU A 174 -10.52 -5.56 5.24
C GLU A 174 -9.37 -4.98 4.40
N LYS A 175 -9.50 -3.73 3.93
CA LYS A 175 -8.42 -3.04 3.22
C LYS A 175 -7.16 -2.93 4.08
N LEU A 176 -7.28 -2.54 5.34
CA LEU A 176 -6.15 -2.44 6.26
C LEU A 176 -5.49 -3.81 6.50
N LYS A 177 -6.27 -4.87 6.67
CA LYS A 177 -5.75 -6.24 6.79
C LYS A 177 -4.99 -6.67 5.53
N GLN A 178 -5.53 -6.40 4.35
CA GLN A 178 -4.87 -6.71 3.08
C GLN A 178 -3.56 -5.92 2.92
N GLN A 179 -3.55 -4.64 3.29
CA GLN A 179 -2.33 -3.82 3.26
C GLN A 179 -1.26 -4.36 4.22
N ALA A 180 -1.63 -4.71 5.44
CA ALA A 180 -0.72 -5.32 6.41
C ALA A 180 -0.19 -6.67 5.90
N GLN A 181 -1.05 -7.49 5.31
CA GLN A 181 -0.65 -8.77 4.71
C GLN A 181 0.31 -8.58 3.54
N ASN A 182 0.07 -7.60 2.68
CA ASN A 182 0.95 -7.28 1.55
C ASN A 182 2.32 -6.78 2.02
N GLN A 183 2.36 -5.88 3.02
CA GLN A 183 3.62 -5.44 3.64
C GLN A 183 4.36 -6.62 4.27
N TRP A 184 3.66 -7.49 5.00
CA TRP A 184 4.26 -8.69 5.57
C TRP A 184 4.81 -9.61 4.48
N ASN A 185 4.07 -9.84 3.40
CA ASN A 185 4.53 -10.63 2.25
C ASN A 185 5.79 -10.02 1.61
N ASN A 186 5.83 -8.70 1.44
CA ASN A 186 7.02 -7.98 0.95
C ASN A 186 8.24 -8.24 1.83
N HIS A 187 8.07 -8.25 3.16
CA HIS A 187 9.14 -8.59 4.09
C HIS A 187 9.56 -10.07 4.03
N GLN A 188 8.65 -10.98 3.67
CA GLN A 188 8.95 -12.41 3.57
C GLN A 188 9.61 -12.81 2.25
N LEU A 189 9.17 -12.21 1.14
CA LEU A 189 9.40 -12.71 -0.22
C LEU A 189 10.29 -11.77 -1.05
N VAL A 190 11.38 -11.27 -0.45
CA VAL A 190 12.44 -10.63 -1.26
C VAL A 190 13.09 -11.70 -2.14
N ALA A 191 12.79 -11.65 -3.44
CA ALA A 191 13.32 -12.62 -4.40
C ALA A 191 14.86 -12.53 -4.48
N ARG A 192 15.51 -13.69 -4.43
CA ARG A 192 16.98 -13.83 -4.52
C ARG A 192 17.32 -14.28 -5.94
N GLY A 193 17.52 -13.33 -6.84
CA GLY A 193 17.70 -13.56 -8.29
C GLY A 193 16.88 -12.57 -9.11
N ASN A 194 17.12 -12.49 -10.42
CA ASN A 194 16.44 -11.58 -11.35
C ASN A 194 16.38 -10.13 -10.83
N ALA A 195 17.50 -9.63 -10.30
CA ALA A 195 17.56 -8.28 -9.78
C ALA A 195 17.33 -7.27 -10.91
N VAL A 196 16.38 -6.37 -10.70
CA VAL A 196 16.06 -5.28 -11.63
C VAL A 196 17.22 -4.30 -11.70
N ARG A 197 17.97 -4.16 -10.59
CA ARG A 197 19.17 -3.35 -10.52
C ARG A 197 20.26 -4.02 -9.71
N THR A 198 21.50 -3.94 -10.21
CA THR A 198 22.68 -4.47 -9.53
C THR A 198 23.72 -3.38 -9.30
N PHE A 199 24.19 -3.29 -8.06
CA PHE A 199 25.22 -2.37 -7.60
C PHE A 199 26.48 -3.14 -7.22
N SER A 200 27.68 -2.64 -7.56
CA SER A 200 28.94 -3.30 -7.23
C SER A 200 29.96 -2.31 -6.67
N ARG A 201 30.77 -2.75 -5.70
CA ARG A 201 31.74 -1.90 -4.97
C ARG A 201 32.69 -1.10 -5.88
N ASN A 202 33.09 -1.63 -7.03
CA ASN A 202 34.05 -0.95 -7.93
C ASN A 202 33.45 0.23 -8.70
N ARG A 203 32.11 0.35 -8.81
CA ARG A 203 31.47 1.49 -9.49
C ARG A 203 31.26 2.71 -8.59
N PHE A 204 31.46 2.60 -7.28
CA PHE A 204 31.19 3.66 -6.31
C PHE A 204 32.44 4.39 -5.82
N GLN A 205 33.62 4.07 -6.35
CA GLN A 205 34.86 4.72 -5.92
C GLN A 205 35.04 6.14 -6.49
N THR A 206 34.19 6.58 -7.42
CA THR A 206 34.35 7.88 -8.08
C THR A 206 33.65 9.07 -7.42
N GLU A 207 32.82 8.91 -6.37
CA GLU A 207 32.00 10.05 -5.89
C GLU A 207 31.95 10.27 -4.37
N PHE A 208 32.79 9.61 -3.57
CA PHE A 208 32.86 9.91 -2.13
C PHE A 208 34.31 10.07 -1.65
N CYS A 209 34.99 11.06 -2.24
CA CYS A 209 36.07 11.78 -1.57
C CYS A 209 35.61 13.23 -1.40
N GLY A 210 35.20 13.56 -0.17
CA GLY A 210 34.79 14.87 0.30
C GLY A 210 34.58 14.77 1.80
#